data_AF-A0A669PF96-F1
#
_entry.id   AF-A0A669PF96-F1
#
_cell.length_a   1.000
_cell.length_b   1.000
_cell.length_c   1.000
_cell.angle_alpha   90.00
_cell.angle_beta   90.00
_cell.angle_gamma   90.00
#
_symmetry.space_group_name_H-M   'P 1'
#
loop_
_entity.id
_entity.type
_entity.pdbx_description
1 polymer ?
#
loop_
_entity_poly.entity_id
_entity_poly.type
_entity_poly.pdbx_seq_one_letter_code
_entity_poly.pdbx_strand_id
1 'polypeptide(L)'
;MAAAMREEDFVALQSLLKASSKDAVRQLCQECFSCPPGRLGPLALFTSSFPQLVSALHSLTRHVVFCGLTGAEDILALFPENFHQNLKNLLTKIILENVSAWRNEAQASQSKSIQEDAALCRNSPVVSALTVELSKETLDTMLEGLGRIRDQLSAVANK
;
A
#
# COMPACT_ATOMS: atom_id res chain seq x y z
N MET A 1 4.90 -8.58 -6.40
CA MET A 1 4.44 -9.98 -6.51
C MET A 1 2.95 -9.98 -6.16
N ALA A 2 2.07 -10.08 -7.15
CA ALA A 2 0.63 -10.06 -6.90
C ALA A 2 0.26 -11.33 -6.13
N ALA A 3 -0.21 -11.19 -4.89
CA ALA A 3 -0.58 -12.32 -4.06
C ALA A 3 -1.78 -13.03 -4.71
N ALA A 4 -1.66 -14.35 -4.89
CA ALA A 4 -2.81 -15.18 -5.24
C ALA A 4 -3.85 -15.03 -4.11
N MET A 5 -5.02 -14.50 -4.46
CA MET A 5 -6.14 -14.36 -3.52
C MET A 5 -6.46 -15.72 -2.91
N ARG A 6 -6.53 -15.79 -1.58
CA ARG A 6 -6.88 -17.02 -0.86
C ARG A 6 -8.38 -17.08 -0.60
N GLU A 7 -8.93 -18.27 -0.35
CA GLU A 7 -10.35 -18.43 0.00
C GLU A 7 -10.76 -17.61 1.24
N GLU A 8 -9.87 -17.49 2.22
CA GLU A 8 -10.05 -16.65 3.41
C GLU A 8 -10.29 -15.16 3.08
N ASP A 9 -9.69 -14.66 2.00
CA ASP A 9 -9.89 -13.27 1.55
C ASP A 9 -11.32 -13.07 1.04
N PHE A 10 -11.88 -14.08 0.37
CA PHE A 10 -13.28 -14.05 -0.08
C PHE A 10 -14.27 -14.18 1.09
N VAL A 11 -13.93 -14.94 2.14
CA VAL A 11 -14.73 -14.97 3.37
C VAL A 11 -14.73 -13.59 4.04
N ALA A 12 -13.59 -12.91 4.07
CA ALA A 12 -13.51 -11.55 4.59
C ALA A 12 -14.36 -10.57 3.75
N LEU A 13 -14.29 -10.66 2.42
CA LEU A 13 -15.13 -9.85 1.50
C LEU A 13 -16.63 -10.07 1.72
N GLN A 14 -17.07 -11.28 2.09
CA GLN A 14 -18.49 -11.53 2.42
C GLN A 14 -18.97 -10.73 3.63
N SER A 15 -18.06 -10.20 4.48
CA SER A 15 -18.43 -9.27 5.56
C SER A 15 -19.01 -7.96 5.03
N LEU A 16 -18.77 -7.61 3.76
CA LEU A 16 -19.43 -6.47 3.09
C LEU A 16 -20.94 -6.67 2.93
N LEU A 17 -21.46 -7.90 2.98
CA LEU A 17 -22.91 -8.14 3.01
C LEU A 17 -23.56 -7.58 4.28
N LYS A 18 -22.79 -7.41 5.37
CA LYS A 18 -23.24 -6.76 6.60
C LYS A 18 -23.11 -5.22 6.53
N ALA A 19 -22.50 -4.66 5.48
CA ALA A 19 -22.40 -3.22 5.34
C ALA A 19 -23.79 -2.62 5.11
N SER A 20 -24.11 -1.54 5.84
CA SER A 20 -25.45 -0.94 5.83
C SER A 20 -25.85 -0.27 4.51
N SER A 21 -24.91 -0.08 3.55
CA SER A 21 -25.21 0.56 2.27
C SER A 21 -24.18 0.27 1.17
N LYS A 22 -24.63 0.30 -0.09
CA LYS A 22 -23.81 0.22 -1.31
C LYS A 22 -22.76 1.33 -1.37
N ASP A 23 -23.11 2.53 -0.91
CA ASP A 23 -22.21 3.69 -0.87
C ASP A 23 -21.07 3.48 0.13
N ALA A 24 -21.34 2.82 1.27
CA ALA A 24 -20.32 2.48 2.24
C ALA A 24 -19.29 1.50 1.65
N VAL A 25 -19.73 0.50 0.88
CA VAL A 25 -18.84 -0.42 0.17
C VAL A 25 -17.98 0.32 -0.86
N ARG A 26 -18.56 1.27 -1.60
CA ARG A 26 -17.83 2.08 -2.59
C ARG A 26 -16.76 2.95 -1.95
N GLN A 27 -17.09 3.62 -0.84
CA GLN A 27 -16.14 4.41 -0.06
C GLN A 27 -15.01 3.54 0.47
N LEU A 28 -15.32 2.34 1.00
CA LEU A 28 -14.31 1.41 1.49
C LEU A 28 -13.33 1.00 0.37
N CYS A 29 -13.84 0.67 -0.82
CA CYS A 29 -13.00 0.33 -1.97
C CYS A 29 -12.05 1.47 -2.37
N GLN A 30 -12.54 2.72 -2.39
CA GLN A 30 -11.72 3.89 -2.72
C GLN A 30 -10.65 4.15 -1.67
N GLU A 31 -11.04 4.14 -0.41
CA GLU A 31 -10.12 4.36 0.71
C GLU A 31 -9.05 3.26 0.81
N CYS A 32 -9.40 2.00 0.55
CA CYS A 32 -8.45 0.89 0.56
C CYS A 32 -7.41 0.97 -0.57
N PHE A 33 -7.73 1.62 -1.68
CA PHE A 33 -6.79 1.81 -2.78
C PHE A 33 -5.89 3.03 -2.58
N SER A 34 -6.49 4.18 -2.24
CA SER A 34 -5.75 5.44 -2.05
C SER A 34 -4.99 5.50 -0.71
N CYS A 35 -5.30 4.65 0.26
CA CYS A 35 -4.66 4.67 1.58
C CYS A 35 -4.24 3.27 2.07
N PRO A 36 -2.97 3.08 2.49
CA PRO A 36 -2.57 1.84 3.16
C PRO A 36 -3.30 1.69 4.51
N PRO A 37 -3.48 0.45 5.00
CA PRO A 37 -4.35 0.11 6.14
C PRO A 37 -4.04 0.84 7.46
N GLY A 38 -2.90 1.53 7.58
CA GLY A 38 -2.52 2.30 8.77
C GLY A 38 -3.10 3.72 8.86
N ARG A 39 -3.81 4.22 7.85
CA ARG A 39 -4.34 5.60 7.83
C ARG A 39 -5.87 5.71 7.79
N LEU A 40 -6.58 4.58 7.71
CA LEU A 40 -8.04 4.53 7.74
C LEU A 40 -8.49 4.80 9.18
N GLY A 41 -9.03 5.99 9.42
CA GLY A 41 -9.57 6.43 10.72
C GLY A 41 -10.88 5.71 11.10
N PRO A 42 -11.88 6.39 11.70
CA PRO A 42 -13.00 5.81 12.48
C PRO A 42 -13.91 4.75 11.81
N LEU A 43 -13.64 4.33 10.56
CA LEU A 43 -14.20 3.12 9.97
C LEU A 43 -13.67 1.83 10.64
N ALA A 44 -12.63 1.90 11.47
CA ALA A 44 -12.13 0.79 12.31
C ALA A 44 -13.15 0.27 13.36
N LEU A 45 -14.37 0.80 13.41
CA LEU A 45 -15.47 0.26 14.23
C LEU A 45 -16.07 -1.03 13.69
N PHE A 46 -15.72 -1.44 12.47
CA PHE A 46 -16.05 -2.78 12.01
C PHE A 46 -15.15 -3.79 12.76
N THR A 47 -15.80 -4.79 13.33
CA THR A 47 -15.30 -5.95 14.09
C THR A 47 -13.91 -6.47 13.69
N SER A 48 -13.25 -7.24 14.56
CA SER A 48 -11.92 -7.88 14.43
C SER A 48 -11.48 -8.44 13.06
N SER A 49 -12.40 -8.62 12.11
CA SER A 49 -12.19 -9.00 10.72
C SER A 49 -11.86 -7.84 9.74
N PHE A 50 -11.89 -6.58 10.17
CA PHE A 50 -11.65 -5.42 9.30
C PHE A 50 -10.28 -5.37 8.60
N PRO A 51 -9.14 -5.65 9.27
CA PRO A 51 -7.84 -5.59 8.59
C PRO A 51 -7.73 -6.64 7.47
N GLN A 52 -8.37 -7.81 7.65
CA GLN A 52 -8.38 -8.86 6.65
C GLN A 52 -9.29 -8.50 5.46
N LEU A 53 -10.43 -7.85 5.71
CA LEU A 53 -11.29 -7.29 4.66
C LEU A 53 -10.54 -6.24 3.83
N VAL A 54 -9.88 -5.29 4.49
CA VAL A 54 -9.09 -4.23 3.82
C VAL A 54 -7.94 -4.84 3.02
N SER A 55 -7.23 -5.82 3.59
CA SER A 55 -6.14 -6.52 2.90
C SER A 55 -6.63 -7.29 1.66
N ALA A 56 -7.73 -8.03 1.79
CA ALA A 56 -8.38 -8.75 0.69
C ALA A 56 -8.81 -7.81 -0.44
N LEU A 57 -9.44 -6.68 -0.08
CA LEU A 57 -9.90 -5.69 -1.04
C LEU A 57 -8.75 -4.97 -1.73
N HIS A 58 -7.70 -4.63 -0.98
CA HIS A 58 -6.49 -4.02 -1.52
C HIS A 58 -5.74 -4.99 -2.46
N SER A 59 -5.69 -6.28 -2.13
CA SER A 59 -5.10 -7.31 -2.98
C SER A 59 -5.90 -7.48 -4.29
N LEU A 60 -7.24 -7.54 -4.21
CA LEU A 60 -8.13 -7.64 -5.36
C LEU A 60 -7.99 -6.43 -6.30
N THR A 61 -8.08 -5.22 -5.75
CA THR A 61 -8.00 -3.98 -6.54
C THR A 61 -6.64 -3.81 -7.20
N ARG A 62 -5.53 -4.10 -6.49
CA ARG A 62 -4.20 -4.12 -7.11
C ARG A 62 -4.11 -5.18 -8.20
N HIS A 63 -4.55 -6.41 -7.95
CA HIS A 63 -4.50 -7.47 -8.94
C HIS A 63 -5.19 -7.05 -10.25
N VAL A 64 -6.39 -6.47 -10.16
CA VAL A 64 -7.13 -5.95 -11.33
C VAL A 64 -6.36 -4.84 -12.05
N VAL A 65 -5.80 -3.88 -11.32
CA VAL A 65 -5.05 -2.74 -11.88
C VAL A 65 -3.76 -3.19 -12.56
N PHE A 66 -2.99 -4.08 -11.93
CA PHE A 66 -1.69 -4.56 -12.44
C PHE A 66 -1.83 -5.60 -13.55
N CYS A 67 -2.85 -6.47 -13.50
CA CYS A 67 -3.15 -7.40 -14.59
C CYS A 67 -3.89 -6.71 -15.74
N GLY A 68 -4.28 -5.44 -15.58
CA GLY A 68 -4.89 -4.66 -16.63
C GLY A 68 -6.32 -5.11 -16.98
N LEU A 69 -7.03 -5.74 -16.06
CA LEU A 69 -8.38 -6.25 -16.33
C LEU A 69 -9.34 -5.07 -16.52
N THR A 70 -9.99 -5.03 -17.68
CA THR A 70 -10.96 -3.99 -18.07
C THR A 70 -12.34 -4.55 -18.39
N GLY A 71 -12.46 -5.87 -18.51
CA GLY A 71 -13.72 -6.56 -18.74
C GLY A 71 -14.42 -6.92 -17.44
N ALA A 72 -15.75 -6.83 -17.43
CA ALA A 72 -16.55 -7.35 -16.32
C ALA A 72 -16.40 -8.87 -16.17
N GLU A 73 -16.28 -9.58 -17.29
CA GLU A 73 -16.14 -11.05 -17.31
C GLU A 73 -14.80 -11.48 -16.70
N ASP A 74 -13.71 -10.79 -17.02
CA ASP A 74 -12.39 -11.08 -16.46
C ASP A 74 -12.35 -10.87 -14.94
N ILE A 75 -13.01 -9.82 -14.45
CA ILE A 75 -13.09 -9.53 -13.02
C ILE A 75 -14.01 -10.54 -12.33
N LEU A 76 -15.13 -10.92 -12.96
CA LEU A 76 -16.04 -11.94 -12.42
C LEU A 76 -15.37 -13.31 -12.30
N ALA A 77 -14.46 -13.66 -13.23
CA ALA A 77 -13.68 -14.88 -13.19
C ALA A 77 -12.69 -14.96 -12.02
N LEU A 78 -12.39 -13.82 -11.36
CA LEU A 78 -11.56 -13.81 -10.15
C LEU A 78 -12.32 -14.32 -8.91
N PHE A 79 -13.66 -14.31 -8.94
CA PHE A 79 -14.46 -14.74 -7.79
C PHE A 79 -14.72 -16.25 -7.85
N PRO A 80 -14.67 -16.96 -6.71
CA PRO A 80 -15.05 -18.37 -6.67
C PRO A 80 -16.53 -18.55 -7.02
N GLU A 81 -16.88 -19.71 -7.60
CA GLU A 81 -18.25 -20.00 -8.07
C GLU A 81 -19.31 -19.89 -6.97
N ASN A 82 -18.94 -20.25 -5.73
CA ASN A 82 -19.79 -20.15 -4.53
C ASN A 82 -19.89 -18.73 -3.94
N PHE A 83 -19.30 -17.71 -4.56
CA PHE A 83 -19.34 -16.34 -4.04
C PHE A 83 -20.69 -15.65 -4.31
N HIS A 84 -21.16 -14.87 -3.34
CA HIS A 84 -22.47 -14.22 -3.40
C HIS A 84 -22.65 -13.32 -4.63
N GLN A 85 -23.63 -13.66 -5.48
CA GLN A 85 -23.77 -13.08 -6.82
C GLN A 85 -23.99 -11.56 -6.82
N ASN A 86 -24.81 -11.05 -5.91
CA ASN A 86 -25.02 -9.60 -5.79
C ASN A 86 -23.76 -8.85 -5.36
N LEU A 87 -22.93 -9.46 -4.51
CA LEU A 87 -21.73 -8.82 -3.99
C LEU A 87 -20.63 -8.82 -5.06
N LYS A 88 -20.40 -9.93 -5.78
CA LYS A 88 -19.44 -9.93 -6.90
C LYS A 88 -19.84 -8.94 -8.00
N ASN A 89 -21.13 -8.86 -8.33
CA ASN A 89 -21.63 -7.90 -9.33
C ASN A 89 -21.41 -6.46 -8.87
N LEU A 90 -21.65 -6.18 -7.58
CA LEU A 90 -21.41 -4.85 -7.02
C LEU A 90 -19.92 -4.50 -7.01
N LEU A 91 -19.07 -5.41 -6.51
CA LEU A 91 -17.62 -5.22 -6.47
C LEU A 91 -17.06 -5.03 -7.89
N THR A 92 -17.49 -5.84 -8.85
CA THR A 92 -17.10 -5.72 -10.26
C THR A 92 -17.46 -4.35 -10.82
N LYS A 93 -18.68 -3.85 -10.56
CA LYS A 93 -19.08 -2.50 -10.98
C LYS A 93 -18.20 -1.42 -10.34
N ILE A 94 -18.01 -1.47 -9.02
CA ILE A 94 -17.19 -0.48 -8.31
C ILE A 94 -15.76 -0.49 -8.83
N ILE A 95 -15.17 -1.67 -9.03
CA ILE A 95 -13.81 -1.82 -9.54
C ILE A 95 -13.72 -1.24 -10.96
N LEU A 96 -14.64 -1.59 -11.87
CA LEU A 96 -14.65 -1.03 -13.23
C LEU A 96 -14.82 0.49 -13.27
N GLU A 97 -15.61 1.05 -12.35
CA GLU A 97 -15.79 2.50 -12.25
C GLU A 97 -14.50 3.22 -11.78
N ASN A 98 -13.65 2.55 -10.99
CA ASN A 98 -12.46 3.17 -10.41
C ASN A 98 -11.14 2.72 -11.05
N VAL A 99 -11.10 1.59 -11.78
CA VAL A 99 -9.88 0.99 -12.33
C VAL A 99 -9.11 1.93 -13.26
N SER A 100 -9.81 2.82 -13.97
CA SER A 100 -9.22 3.87 -14.80
C SER A 100 -8.46 4.91 -13.96
N ALA A 101 -9.08 5.43 -12.90
CA ALA A 101 -8.44 6.34 -11.95
C ALA A 101 -7.26 5.67 -11.23
N TRP A 102 -7.48 4.45 -10.75
CA TRP A 102 -6.46 3.66 -10.06
C TRP A 102 -5.25 3.31 -10.93
N ARG A 103 -5.45 3.03 -12.23
CA ARG A 103 -4.33 2.87 -13.17
C ARG A 103 -3.54 4.16 -13.30
N ASN A 104 -4.22 5.29 -13.48
CA ASN A 104 -3.56 6.58 -13.59
C ASN A 104 -2.77 6.90 -12.32
N GLU A 105 -3.32 6.64 -11.13
CA GLU A 105 -2.62 6.79 -9.85
C GLU A 105 -1.45 5.80 -9.68
N ALA A 106 -1.61 4.54 -10.10
CA ALA A 106 -0.56 3.53 -10.05
C ALA A 106 0.59 3.84 -11.01
N GLN A 107 0.28 4.36 -12.20
CA GLN A 107 1.27 4.82 -13.17
C GLN A 107 1.92 6.14 -12.76
N ALA A 108 1.15 7.07 -12.19
CA ALA A 108 1.69 8.30 -11.59
C ALA A 108 2.62 7.98 -10.41
N SER A 109 2.29 6.96 -9.61
CA SER A 109 3.16 6.47 -8.55
C SER A 109 4.44 5.81 -9.08
N GLN A 110 4.41 5.20 -10.28
CA GLN A 110 5.62 4.74 -10.96
C GLN A 110 6.47 5.90 -11.50
N SER A 111 5.86 6.94 -12.09
CA SER A 111 6.59 8.12 -12.60
C SER A 111 7.19 8.98 -11.50
N LYS A 112 6.62 8.95 -10.30
CA LYS A 112 7.18 9.61 -9.09
C LYS A 112 8.49 9.00 -8.59
N SER A 113 8.95 7.89 -9.18
CA SER A 113 10.30 7.37 -8.94
C SER A 113 11.38 8.05 -9.80
N ILE A 114 11.01 8.94 -10.75
CA ILE A 114 11.99 9.68 -11.58
C ILE A 114 12.01 11.18 -11.29
N GLN A 115 10.98 11.78 -10.70
CA GLN A 115 11.06 13.20 -10.34
C GLN A 115 10.07 13.58 -9.23
N GLU A 116 10.54 13.64 -7.99
CA GLU A 116 9.90 14.46 -6.96
C GLU A 116 10.99 15.03 -6.03
N ASP A 117 11.73 15.97 -6.62
CA ASP A 117 12.41 17.05 -5.91
C ASP A 117 11.35 17.98 -5.29
N ALA A 118 11.62 18.41 -4.05
CA ALA A 118 11.03 19.55 -3.35
C ALA A 118 9.51 19.53 -3.05
N ALA A 119 9.10 18.86 -1.96
CA ALA A 119 8.40 19.49 -0.82
C ALA A 119 7.77 18.43 0.10
N LEU A 120 7.88 18.67 1.41
CA LEU A 120 7.21 17.95 2.53
C LEU A 120 7.90 16.68 3.03
N CYS A 121 9.04 16.87 3.69
CA CYS A 121 9.50 15.99 4.76
C CYS A 121 8.49 16.02 5.93
N ARG A 122 7.44 15.19 5.86
CA ARG A 122 6.69 14.73 7.04
C ARG A 122 7.27 13.37 7.44
N ASN A 123 8.19 13.43 8.41
CA ASN A 123 8.63 12.40 9.35
C ASN A 123 8.40 10.93 8.96
N SER A 124 9.42 10.31 8.37
CA SER A 124 9.92 8.95 8.69
C SER A 124 11.28 8.81 7.99
N PRO A 125 12.37 8.36 8.65
CA PRO A 125 13.66 8.26 8.01
C PRO A 125 13.59 7.14 6.97
N VAL A 126 13.39 7.53 5.70
CA VAL A 126 13.70 6.65 4.58
C VAL A 126 15.22 6.51 4.58
N VAL A 127 15.70 5.35 5.02
CA VAL A 127 17.11 4.99 4.86
C VAL A 127 17.30 4.73 3.37
N SER A 128 17.56 5.80 2.62
CA SER A 128 18.02 5.72 1.24
C SER A 128 19.46 5.21 1.28
N ALA A 129 19.65 3.91 1.04
CA ALA A 129 20.95 3.31 0.84
C ALA A 129 21.53 3.82 -0.49
N LEU A 130 22.20 4.98 -0.44
CA LEU A 130 22.97 5.53 -1.55
C LEU A 130 24.35 4.87 -1.54
N THR A 131 24.63 4.00 -2.50
CA THR A 131 25.98 3.50 -2.77
C THR A 131 26.84 4.64 -3.32
N VAL A 132 27.48 5.37 -2.42
CA VAL A 132 28.51 6.35 -2.76
C VAL A 132 29.85 5.62 -2.92
N GLU A 133 30.37 5.59 -4.15
CA GLU A 133 31.74 5.15 -4.40
C GLU A 133 32.70 6.24 -3.93
N LEU A 134 33.24 6.08 -2.72
CA LEU A 134 34.28 6.94 -2.16
C LEU A 134 35.62 6.21 -2.23
N SER A 135 36.67 6.89 -2.68
CA SER A 135 38.02 6.35 -2.71
C SER A 135 38.47 5.92 -1.31
N LYS A 136 39.22 4.82 -1.22
CA LYS A 136 39.71 4.22 0.05
C LYS A 136 40.37 5.26 0.96
N GLU A 137 41.16 6.17 0.39
CA GLU A 137 41.85 7.26 1.10
C GLU A 137 40.89 8.25 1.78
N THR A 138 39.79 8.61 1.12
CA THR A 138 38.79 9.53 1.65
C THR A 138 38.02 8.87 2.79
N LEU A 139 37.66 7.60 2.63
CA LEU A 139 36.97 6.83 3.66
C LEU A 139 37.83 6.68 4.92
N ASP A 140 39.12 6.39 4.77
CA ASP A 140 40.06 6.25 5.89
C ASP A 140 40.23 7.57 6.66
N THR A 141 40.40 8.68 5.94
CA THR A 141 40.49 10.03 6.54
C THR A 141 39.23 10.39 7.32
N MET A 142 38.05 10.05 6.79
CA MET A 142 36.78 10.29 7.46
C MET A 142 36.61 9.43 8.71
N LEU A 143 37.00 8.16 8.66
CA LEU A 143 36.98 7.27 9.83
C LEU A 143 37.93 7.74 10.94
N GLU A 144 39.12 8.23 10.59
CA GLU A 144 40.05 8.82 11.57
C GLU A 144 39.42 10.06 12.23
N GLY A 145 38.81 10.94 11.44
CA GLY A 145 38.12 12.13 11.94
C GLY A 145 36.99 11.78 12.92
N LEU A 146 36.15 10.80 12.57
CA LEU A 146 35.07 10.32 13.45
C LEU A 146 35.61 9.68 14.73
N GLY A 147 36.73 8.95 14.65
CA GLY A 147 37.40 8.36 15.82
C GLY A 147 37.84 9.41 16.84
N ARG A 148 38.39 10.54 16.37
CA ARG A 148 38.80 11.66 17.23
C ARG A 148 37.60 12.37 17.89
N ILE A 149 36.50 12.54 17.16
CA ILE A 149 35.27 13.15 17.71
C ILE A 149 34.70 12.28 18.83
N ARG A 150 34.69 10.95 18.64
CA ARG A 150 34.28 10.00 19.70
C ARG A 150 35.17 10.14 20.94
N ASP A 151 36.49 10.24 20.78
CA ASP A 151 37.41 10.40 21.91
C ASP A 151 37.18 11.71 22.67
N GLN A 152 36.95 12.81 21.94
CA GLN A 152 36.59 14.11 22.53
C GLN A 152 35.27 14.08 23.30
N LEU A 153 34.24 13.42 22.75
CA LEU A 153 32.95 13.23 23.43
C LEU A 153 33.09 12.30 24.64
N SER A 154 33.93 11.26 24.55
CA SER A 154 34.18 10.36 25.68
C SER A 154 34.92 11.10 26.81
N ALA A 155 35.84 12.00 26.47
CA ALA A 155 36.54 12.82 27.47
C ALA A 155 35.61 13.83 28.15
N VAL A 156 34.62 14.38 27.44
CA VAL A 156 33.65 15.33 28.02
C VAL A 156 32.56 14.63 28.85
N ALA A 157 32.19 13.41 28.46
CA ALA A 157 31.16 12.62 29.15
C ALA A 157 31.66 11.95 30.44
N ASN A 158 32.97 11.79 30.59
CA ASN A 158 33.60 11.12 31.73
C ASN A 158 34.14 12.10 32.79
N LYS A 159 33.55 13.30 32.90
CA LYS A 159 33.89 14.37 33.86
C LYS A 159 32.73 14.66 34.82
#